data_AF-A0A655AVQ8-F1
#
_entry.id   AF-A0A655AVQ8-F1
#
_cell.length_a   1.000
_cell.length_b   1.000
_cell.length_c   1.000
_cell.angle_alpha   90.00
_cell.angle_beta   90.00
_cell.angle_gamma   90.00
#
_symmetry.space_group_name_H-M   'P 1'
#
loop_
_entity.id
_entity.type
_entity.pdbx_description
1 polymer ?
#
loop_
_entity_poly.entity_id
_entity_poly.type
_entity_poly.pdbx_seq_one_letter_code
_entity_poly.pdbx_strand_id
1 'polypeptide(L)'
;MLNPAAGRTANELASDAGEVLPHLAGELTQAATAFNDVTYGERPGTQGAYQMIADLDDHLRSRSPAVVSAVQHPAVFDSWAQVR
;
A
#
# COMPACT_ATOMS: atom_id res chain seq x y z
N MET A 1 -12.58 -1.93 10.89
CA MET A 1 -12.57 -2.72 9.64
C MET A 1 -12.98 -1.79 8.52
N LEU A 2 -12.29 -1.85 7.37
CA LEU A 2 -12.59 -1.00 6.21
C LEU A 2 -13.59 -1.71 5.29
N ASN A 3 -14.53 -0.95 4.74
CA ASN A 3 -15.44 -1.48 3.72
C ASN A 3 -14.77 -1.43 2.34
N PRO A 4 -14.85 -2.50 1.53
CA PRO A 4 -14.41 -2.47 0.14
C PRO A 4 -15.17 -1.39 -0.65
N ALA A 5 -14.44 -0.57 -1.41
CA ALA A 5 -15.01 0.48 -2.24
C ALA A 5 -14.34 0.48 -3.62
N ALA A 6 -15.10 0.12 -4.66
CA ALA A 6 -14.61 0.15 -6.04
C ALA A 6 -14.29 1.59 -6.44
N GLY A 7 -13.12 1.81 -7.04
CA GLY A 7 -12.66 3.14 -7.43
C GLY A 7 -12.07 3.99 -6.29
N ARG A 8 -11.92 3.43 -5.08
CA ARG A 8 -11.24 4.12 -3.97
C ARG A 8 -9.82 4.54 -4.35
N THR A 9 -9.51 5.80 -4.08
CA THR A 9 -8.17 6.37 -4.24
C THR A 9 -7.25 5.98 -3.08
N ALA A 10 -5.94 6.10 -3.28
CA ALA A 10 -4.95 5.88 -2.23
C ALA A 10 -5.13 6.84 -1.04
N ASN A 11 -5.51 8.09 -1.30
CA ASN A 11 -5.73 9.10 -0.26
C ASN A 11 -6.94 8.77 0.61
N GLU A 12 -8.04 8.33 0.00
CA GLU A 12 -9.23 7.88 0.73
C GLU A 12 -8.94 6.62 1.55
N LEU A 13 -8.16 5.69 1.01
CA LEU A 13 -7.72 4.52 1.76
C LEU A 13 -6.89 4.92 2.99
N ALA A 14 -5.91 5.81 2.81
CA ALA A 14 -5.03 6.26 3.89
C ALA A 14 -5.79 7.02 4.97
N SER A 15 -6.76 7.86 4.59
CA SER A 15 -7.62 8.60 5.53
C SER A 15 -8.42 7.63 6.41
N ASP A 16 -9.20 6.75 5.79
CA ASP A 16 -10.02 5.78 6.52
C ASP A 16 -9.17 4.81 7.36
N ALA A 17 -8.07 4.31 6.81
CA ALA A 17 -7.17 3.43 7.53
C ALA A 17 -6.54 4.16 8.72
N GLY A 18 -6.22 5.44 8.57
CA GLY A 18 -5.70 6.30 9.63
C GLY A 18 -6.71 6.51 10.77
N GLU A 19 -8.01 6.60 10.47
CA GLU A 19 -9.06 6.63 11.51
C GLU A 19 -9.10 5.33 12.32
N VAL A 20 -8.91 4.18 11.66
CA VAL A 20 -8.88 2.85 12.31
C VAL A 20 -7.57 2.59 13.04
N LEU A 21 -6.45 3.13 12.52
CA LEU A 21 -5.08 2.93 13.02
C LEU A 21 -4.38 4.29 13.23
N PRO A 22 -4.79 5.09 14.23
CA PRO A 22 -4.28 6.47 14.39
C PRO A 22 -2.76 6.57 14.54
N HIS A 23 -2.14 5.53 15.12
CA HIS A 23 -0.69 5.46 15.30
C HIS A 23 0.10 5.23 14.00
N LEU A 24 -0.55 4.79 12.90
CA LEU A 24 0.04 4.61 11.58
C LEU A 24 -0.46 5.65 10.56
N ALA A 25 -1.32 6.60 10.95
CA ALA A 25 -1.94 7.55 10.03
C ALA A 25 -0.93 8.36 9.19
N GLY A 26 0.21 8.71 9.80
CA GLY A 26 1.30 9.41 9.11
C GLY A 26 2.00 8.54 8.05
N GLU A 27 2.26 7.27 8.37
CA GLU A 27 2.86 6.30 7.44
C GLU A 27 1.91 5.99 6.29
N LEU A 28 0.62 5.80 6.57
CA LEU A 28 -0.43 5.57 5.57
C LEU A 28 -0.54 6.75 4.59
N THR A 29 -0.48 7.98 5.09
CA THR A 29 -0.50 9.19 4.26
C THR A 29 0.76 9.31 3.40
N GLN A 30 1.93 8.99 3.95
CA GLN A 30 3.18 8.96 3.18
C GLN A 30 3.16 7.88 2.09
N ALA A 31 2.64 6.70 2.38
CA ALA A 31 2.49 5.62 1.40
C ALA A 31 1.56 6.03 0.25
N ALA A 32 0.41 6.65 0.54
CA ALA A 32 -0.48 7.18 -0.48
C ALA A 32 0.19 8.27 -1.33
N THR A 33 0.96 9.16 -0.70
CA THR A 33 1.74 10.19 -1.40
C THR A 33 2.77 9.57 -2.34
N ALA A 34 3.59 8.63 -1.85
CA ALA A 34 4.59 7.95 -2.65
C ALA A 34 3.97 7.19 -3.84
N PHE A 35 2.82 6.53 -3.62
CA PHE A 35 2.07 5.89 -4.69
C PHE A 35 1.60 6.90 -5.75
N ASN A 36 1.02 8.02 -5.34
CA ASN A 36 0.54 9.04 -6.26
C ASN A 36 1.67 9.70 -7.04
N ASP A 37 2.80 9.98 -6.38
CA ASP A 37 3.99 10.57 -7.00
C ASP A 37 4.52 9.71 -8.16
N VAL A 38 4.51 8.39 -8.00
CA VAL A 38 4.94 7.47 -9.05
C VAL A 38 3.84 7.27 -10.11
N THR A 39 2.62 6.98 -9.68
CA THR A 39 1.52 6.56 -10.58
C THR A 39 0.94 7.72 -11.38
N TYR A 40 0.86 8.90 -10.78
CA TYR A 40 0.22 10.08 -11.36
C TYR A 40 1.19 11.27 -11.52
N GLY A 41 2.22 11.35 -10.69
CA GLY A 41 3.22 12.41 -10.75
C GLY A 41 4.37 12.15 -11.73
N GLU A 42 4.39 10.98 -12.37
CA GLU A 42 5.46 10.53 -13.28
C GLU A 42 6.88 10.63 -12.67
N ARG A 43 6.96 10.54 -11.34
CA ARG A 43 8.24 10.58 -10.62
C ARG A 43 8.83 9.17 -10.56
N PRO A 44 10.16 9.01 -10.70
CA PRO A 44 10.78 7.71 -10.49
C PRO A 44 10.59 7.28 -9.04
N GLY A 45 10.30 5.99 -8.84
CA GLY A 45 10.33 5.37 -7.53
C GLY A 45 11.72 5.47 -6.91
N THR A 46 11.78 5.55 -5.58
CA THR A 46 13.05 5.57 -4.84
C THR A 46 13.12 4.37 -3.91
N GLN A 47 14.33 3.89 -3.64
CA GLN A 47 14.54 2.81 -2.66
C GLN A 47 14.02 3.20 -1.27
N GLY A 48 14.20 4.46 -0.85
CA GLY A 48 13.71 4.94 0.44
C GLY A 48 12.19 4.92 0.55
N ALA A 49 11.48 5.36 -0.50
CA ALA A 49 10.02 5.31 -0.53
C ALA A 49 9.50 3.86 -0.53
N TYR A 50 10.17 2.97 -1.26
CA TYR A 50 9.86 1.54 -1.24
C TYR A 50 10.03 0.94 0.16
N GLN A 51 11.17 1.20 0.81
CA GLN A 51 11.45 0.66 2.14
C GLN A 51 10.42 1.16 3.16
N MET A 52 10.04 2.43 3.11
CA MET A 52 8.99 2.97 3.99
C MET A 52 7.65 2.25 3.82
N ILE A 53 7.24 1.92 2.59
CA ILE A 53 6.00 1.16 2.34
C ILE A 53 6.13 -0.28 2.84
N ALA A 54 7.30 -0.91 2.67
CA ALA A 54 7.56 -2.26 3.16
C ALA A 54 7.51 -2.32 4.70
N ASP A 55 8.11 -1.34 5.38
CA ASP A 55 8.09 -1.24 6.84
C ASP A 55 6.64 -1.06 7.35
N LEU A 56 5.83 -0.25 6.66
CA LEU A 56 4.41 -0.09 6.96
C LEU A 56 3.64 -1.42 6.81
N ASP A 57 3.90 -2.22 5.77
CA ASP A 57 3.30 -3.55 5.60
C ASP A 57 3.64 -4.48 6.78
N ASP A 58 4.90 -4.46 7.23
CA ASP A 58 5.33 -5.24 8.39
C ASP A 58 4.68 -4.76 9.69
N HIS A 59 4.53 -3.44 9.89
CA HIS A 59 3.79 -2.87 11.01
C HIS A 59 2.33 -3.36 11.03
N LEU A 60 1.66 -3.39 9.88
CA LEU A 60 0.28 -3.87 9.74
C LEU A 60 0.17 -5.38 10.02
N ARG A 61 1.12 -6.18 9.55
CA ARG A 61 1.16 -7.64 9.75
C ARG A 61 1.40 -8.02 11.20
N SER A 62 2.28 -7.29 11.89
CA SER A 62 2.63 -7.57 13.29
C SER A 62 1.46 -7.40 14.27
N ARG A 63 0.42 -6.65 13.87
CA ARG A 63 -0.71 -6.27 14.74
C ARG A 63 -2.08 -6.79 14.31
N SER A 64 -2.21 -7.29 13.08
CA SER A 64 -3.45 -7.96 12.68
C SER A 64 -3.51 -9.36 13.32
N PRO A 65 -4.59 -9.73 14.05
CA PRO A 65 -4.83 -11.15 14.29
C PRO A 65 -4.87 -11.83 12.93
N ALA A 66 -4.13 -12.92 12.77
CA ALA A 66 -3.92 -13.59 11.50
C ALA A 66 -5.26 -14.09 10.90
N VAL A 67 -5.99 -13.20 10.23
CA VAL A 67 -6.98 -13.58 9.24
C VAL A 67 -6.18 -13.83 7.97
N VAL A 68 -5.62 -15.03 7.89
CA VAL A 68 -5.16 -15.63 6.65
C VAL A 68 -6.36 -15.86 5.74
N SER A 69 -6.92 -14.78 5.20
CA SER A 69 -7.65 -14.87 3.94
C SER A 69 -6.58 -15.00 2.87
N ALA A 70 -6.25 -16.25 2.54
CA ALA A 70 -5.47 -16.58 1.36
C ALA A 70 -6.21 -16.06 0.13
N VAL A 71 -5.97 -14.80 -0.23
CA VAL A 71 -6.09 -14.38 -1.62
C VAL A 71 -4.92 -15.04 -2.32
N GLN A 72 -5.14 -16.28 -2.75
CA GLN A 72 -4.27 -16.95 -3.70
C GLN A 72 -4.24 -16.04 -4.94
N HIS A 73 -3.23 -15.19 -5.05
CA HIS A 73 -2.85 -14.65 -6.33
C HIS A 73 -2.28 -15.84 -7.11
N PRO A 74 -2.91 -16.31 -8.20
CA PRO A 74 -2.13 -17.06 -9.17
C PRO A 74 -0.97 -16.14 -9.57
N ALA A 75 0.24 -16.63 -9.37
CA ALA A 75 1.45 -15.95 -9.80
C ALA A 75 1.34 -15.65 -11.29
N VAL A 76 0.90 -14.45 -11.64
CA VAL A 76 1.20 -13.84 -12.94
C VAL A 76 2.44 -12.98 -12.71
N PHE A 77 3.56 -13.65 -12.46
CA PHE A 77 4.90 -13.07 -12.53
C PHE A 77 5.49 -13.21 -13.94
N ASP A 78 4.65 -13.35 -14.96
CA ASP A 78 5.09 -13.22 -16.34
C ASP A 78 4.69 -11.83 -16.86
N SER A 79 5.68 -11.12 -17.40
CA SER A 79 5.52 -10.06 -18.42
C SER A 79 5.76 -8.58 -18.06
N TRP A 80 6.24 -8.18 -16.88
CA TRP A 80 6.55 -6.75 -16.63
C TRP A 80 8.06 -6.40 -16.64
N ALA A 81 8.95 -7.38 -16.81
CA ALA A 81 10.41 -7.18 -16.81
C ALA A 81 11.08 -7.53 -18.16
N GLN A 82 10.41 -7.27 -19.27
CA GLN A 82 11.06 -7.27 -20.59
C GLN A 82 10.90 -5.90 -21.24
N VAL A 83 11.70 -4.95 -20.77
CA VAL A 83 12.07 -3.76 -21.54
C VAL A 83 13.46 -4.07 -22.11
N ARG A 84 13.53 -4.16 -23.45
CA ARG A 84 14.79 -4.24 -24.20
C ARG A 84 15.39 -2.85 -24.37
#